data_AF-A0A551ZAY8-F1
#
_entry.id   AF-A0A551ZAY8-F1
#
_cell.length_a   1.000
_cell.length_b   1.000
_cell.length_c   1.000
_cell.angle_alpha   90.00
_cell.angle_beta   90.00
_cell.angle_gamma   90.00
#
_symmetry.space_group_name_H-M   'P 1'
#
loop_
_entity.id
_entity.type
_entity.pdbx_description
1 polymer ?
#
loop_
_entity_poly.entity_id
_entity_poly.type
_entity_poly.pdbx_seq_one_letter_code
_entity_poly.pdbx_strand_id
1 'polypeptide(L)'
;MELDNIIKKVAGTYLASAIIAVIVLIFTLGQPFVVFLGIGAMGLVTVLGDAIAEYGIEAVLNAFYTERSKKESLETLLAEIDALPLTDDLKLKTKKHLTDHQEQTVKQQETVTEPTPENPQTVVIENEPVIENEPVVVEVENV
;
A
#
# COMPACT_ATOMS: atom_id res chain seq x y z
N MET A 1 -31.47 20.68 -53.68
CA MET A 1 -30.67 20.08 -52.59
C MET A 1 -30.20 21.26 -51.73
N GLU A 2 -30.66 21.37 -50.49
CA GLU A 2 -30.39 22.55 -49.65
C GLU A 2 -28.90 22.64 -49.29
N LEU A 3 -28.34 23.84 -49.35
CA LEU A 3 -26.92 24.10 -49.08
C LEU A 3 -26.51 23.63 -47.68
N ASP A 4 -27.41 23.75 -46.70
CA ASP A 4 -27.22 23.29 -45.33
C ASP A 4 -27.04 21.78 -45.22
N ASN A 5 -27.69 21.00 -46.08
CA ASN A 5 -27.53 19.54 -46.11
C ASN A 5 -26.18 19.13 -46.71
N ILE A 6 -25.64 19.92 -47.64
CA ILE A 6 -24.30 19.71 -48.20
C ILE A 6 -23.23 20.04 -47.15
N ILE A 7 -23.36 21.17 -46.45
CA ILE A 7 -22.43 21.59 -45.40
C ILE A 7 -22.40 20.57 -44.25
N LYS A 8 -23.57 20.13 -43.77
CA LYS A 8 -23.66 19.09 -42.72
C LYS A 8 -23.04 17.76 -43.16
N LYS A 9 -23.27 17.34 -44.41
CA LYS A 9 -22.69 16.10 -44.95
C LYS A 9 -21.17 16.21 -45.08
N VAL A 10 -20.68 17.34 -45.60
CA VAL A 10 -19.25 17.63 -45.73
C VAL A 10 -18.57 17.65 -44.35
N ALA A 11 -19.11 18.40 -43.38
CA ALA A 11 -18.59 18.46 -42.02
C ALA A 11 -18.59 17.09 -41.33
N GLY A 12 -19.68 16.32 -41.49
CA GLY A 12 -19.77 14.95 -40.97
C GLY A 12 -18.76 13.99 -41.60
N THR A 13 -18.48 14.14 -42.91
CA THR A 13 -17.50 13.31 -43.61
C THR A 13 -16.06 13.66 -43.19
N TYR A 14 -15.76 14.95 -43.02
CA TYR A 14 -14.45 15.39 -42.50
C TYR A 14 -14.21 14.93 -41.07
N LEU A 15 -15.19 15.10 -40.18
CA LEU A 15 -15.08 14.66 -38.79
C LEU A 15 -14.90 13.13 -38.70
N ALA A 16 -15.66 12.36 -39.49
CA ALA A 16 -15.48 10.91 -39.58
C ALA A 16 -14.08 10.54 -40.09
N SER A 17 -13.56 11.24 -41.10
CA SER A 17 -12.21 10.97 -41.64
C SER A 17 -11.09 11.25 -40.62
N ALA A 18 -11.22 12.31 -39.82
CA ALA A 18 -10.25 12.65 -38.78
C ALA A 18 -10.25 11.61 -37.65
N ILE A 19 -11.43 11.17 -37.21
CA ILE A 19 -11.57 10.12 -36.20
C ILE A 19 -10.97 8.80 -36.70
N ILE A 20 -11.28 8.42 -37.96
CA ILE A 20 -10.71 7.21 -38.57
C ILE A 20 -9.18 7.32 -38.68
N ALA A 21 -8.63 8.48 -39.05
CA ALA A 21 -7.19 8.68 -39.12
C ALA A 21 -6.51 8.52 -37.75
N VAL A 22 -7.12 9.04 -36.68
CA VAL A 22 -6.62 8.86 -35.30
C VAL A 22 -6.73 7.40 -34.86
N ILE A 23 -7.84 6.73 -35.16
CA ILE A 23 -8.04 5.31 -34.88
C ILE A 23 -6.99 4.48 -35.64
N VAL A 24 -6.82 4.69 -36.94
CA VAL A 24 -5.82 3.99 -37.75
C VAL A 24 -4.42 4.29 -37.23
N LEU A 25 -4.10 5.53 -36.85
CA LEU A 25 -2.82 5.85 -36.19
C LEU A 25 -2.63 5.02 -34.92
N ILE A 26 -3.62 4.96 -34.03
CA ILE A 26 -3.58 4.16 -32.80
C ILE A 26 -3.41 2.65 -33.09
N PHE A 27 -4.13 2.12 -34.08
CA PHE A 27 -4.09 0.70 -34.45
C PHE A 27 -2.83 0.33 -35.26
N THR A 28 -2.25 1.26 -36.01
CA THR A 28 -1.02 1.05 -36.82
C THR A 28 0.26 1.29 -36.03
N LEU A 29 0.27 2.23 -35.07
CA LEU A 29 1.28 2.31 -34.01
C LEU A 29 1.11 1.20 -32.96
N GLY A 30 0.01 0.43 -33.06
CA GLY A 30 0.05 -1.00 -32.80
C GLY A 30 -0.21 -1.43 -31.37
N GLN A 31 -0.84 -0.64 -30.48
CA GLN A 31 -1.18 -1.14 -29.15
C GLN A 31 -2.52 -0.58 -28.66
N PRO A 32 -3.57 -1.40 -28.43
CA PRO A 32 -4.80 -0.96 -27.76
C PRO A 32 -4.52 -0.34 -26.38
N PHE A 33 -3.37 -0.69 -25.78
CA PHE A 33 -2.86 -0.07 -24.57
C PHE A 33 -2.67 1.45 -24.70
N VAL A 34 -2.45 2.04 -25.87
CA VAL A 34 -2.31 3.50 -26.01
C VAL A 34 -3.59 4.22 -25.59
N VAL A 35 -4.76 3.68 -25.94
CA VAL A 35 -6.06 4.26 -25.55
C VAL A 35 -6.29 4.09 -24.06
N PHE A 36 -6.08 2.88 -23.53
CA PHE A 36 -6.27 2.61 -22.10
C PHE A 36 -5.25 3.34 -21.23
N LEU A 37 -4.01 3.49 -21.69
CA LEU A 37 -2.98 4.27 -21.02
C LEU A 37 -3.35 5.75 -21.02
N GLY A 38 -3.84 6.29 -22.14
CA GLY A 38 -4.29 7.67 -22.23
C GLY A 38 -5.44 7.97 -21.26
N ILE A 39 -6.47 7.14 -21.26
CA ILE A 39 -7.62 7.30 -20.35
C ILE A 39 -7.20 7.06 -18.90
N GLY A 40 -6.42 6.00 -18.64
CA GLY A 40 -5.92 5.68 -17.31
C GLY A 40 -5.07 6.80 -16.72
N ALA A 41 -4.14 7.36 -17.51
CA ALA A 41 -3.34 8.50 -17.10
C ALA A 41 -4.19 9.74 -16.82
N MET A 42 -5.21 10.04 -17.64
CA MET A 42 -6.14 11.15 -17.38
C MET A 42 -6.91 10.96 -16.07
N GLY A 43 -7.34 9.73 -15.76
CA GLY A 43 -7.99 9.41 -14.49
C GLY A 43 -7.06 9.67 -13.29
N LEU A 44 -5.81 9.21 -13.36
CA LEU A 44 -4.82 9.44 -12.30
C LEU A 44 -4.51 10.93 -12.12
N VAL A 45 -4.28 11.68 -13.21
CA VAL A 45 -4.02 13.12 -13.14
C VAL A 45 -5.18 13.88 -12.51
N THR A 46 -6.43 13.45 -12.77
CA THR A 46 -7.61 14.08 -12.16
C THR A 46 -7.63 13.87 -10.65
N VAL A 47 -7.43 12.63 -10.17
CA VAL A 47 -7.42 12.31 -8.73
C VAL A 47 -6.24 12.98 -8.02
N LEU A 48 -5.04 12.95 -8.62
CA LEU A 48 -3.88 13.65 -8.06
C LEU A 48 -4.10 15.17 -8.05
N GLY A 49 -4.69 15.72 -9.11
CA GLY A 49 -5.01 17.13 -9.21
C GLY A 49 -5.99 17.59 -8.13
N ASP A 50 -7.03 16.80 -7.87
CA ASP A 50 -8.01 17.07 -6.81
C ASP A 50 -7.36 17.02 -5.43
N ALA A 51 -6.55 16.00 -5.14
CA ALA A 51 -5.83 15.89 -3.87
C ALA A 51 -4.86 17.06 -3.64
N ILE A 52 -4.14 17.50 -4.68
CA ILE A 52 -3.25 18.67 -4.59
C ILE A 52 -4.07 19.95 -4.39
N ALA A 53 -5.21 20.09 -5.07
CA ALA A 53 -6.05 21.29 -4.96
C ALA A 53 -6.73 21.40 -3.60
N GLU A 54 -7.20 20.29 -3.03
CA GLU A 54 -7.94 20.26 -1.77
C GLU A 54 -7.03 20.26 -0.53
N TYR A 55 -5.95 19.46 -0.56
CA TYR A 55 -5.09 19.23 0.61
C TYR A 55 -3.65 19.71 0.44
N GLY A 56 -3.25 20.10 -0.77
CA GLY A 56 -1.89 20.50 -1.08
C GLY A 56 -0.94 19.32 -1.34
N ILE A 57 0.28 19.65 -1.76
CA ILE A 57 1.32 18.68 -2.11
C ILE A 57 1.85 17.89 -0.90
N GLU A 58 1.80 18.47 0.31
CA GLU A 58 2.27 17.82 1.54
C GLU A 58 1.47 16.53 1.82
N ALA A 59 0.15 16.58 1.68
CA ALA A 59 -0.73 15.43 1.89
C ALA A 59 -0.45 14.30 0.88
N VAL A 60 -0.24 14.67 -0.39
CA VAL A 60 0.09 13.71 -1.45
C VAL A 60 1.44 13.04 -1.18
N LEU A 61 2.45 13.82 -0.80
CA LEU A 61 3.78 13.31 -0.52
C LEU A 61 3.78 12.37 0.70
N ASN A 62 3.07 12.76 1.76
CA ASN A 62 2.89 11.95 2.95
C ASN A 62 2.17 10.63 2.63
N ALA A 63 1.05 10.68 1.90
CA ALA A 63 0.32 9.48 1.51
C ALA A 63 1.18 8.52 0.66
N PHE A 64 1.95 9.06 -0.30
CA PHE A 64 2.83 8.27 -1.14
C PHE A 64 3.93 7.57 -0.33
N TYR A 65 4.64 8.30 0.53
CA TYR A 65 5.73 7.73 1.34
C TYR A 65 5.21 6.80 2.45
N THR A 66 4.03 7.05 3.00
CA THR A 66 3.37 6.13 3.95
C THR A 66 2.97 4.81 3.29
N GLU A 67 2.51 4.83 2.04
CA GLU A 67 2.23 3.57 1.33
C GLU A 67 3.52 2.80 1.05
N ARG A 68 4.60 3.52 0.70
CA ARG A 68 5.89 2.92 0.39
C ARG A 68 6.65 2.40 1.61
N SER A 69 6.47 3.02 2.77
CA SER A 69 7.07 2.54 4.04
C SER A 69 6.60 1.17 4.48
N LYS A 70 5.54 0.63 3.88
CA LYS A 70 5.09 -0.74 4.11
C LYS A 70 5.98 -1.79 3.44
N LYS A 71 6.74 -1.39 2.41
CA LYS A 71 7.55 -2.29 1.57
C LYS A 71 9.05 -2.00 1.65
N GLU A 72 9.42 -0.79 2.03
CA GLU A 72 10.80 -0.29 2.04
C GLU A 72 11.19 0.23 3.43
N SER A 73 12.48 0.17 3.75
CA SER A 73 12.99 0.63 5.04
C SER A 73 12.93 2.16 5.17
N LEU A 74 12.74 2.65 6.40
CA LEU A 74 12.69 4.08 6.70
C LEU A 74 13.94 4.81 6.23
N GLU A 75 15.13 4.25 6.47
CA GLU A 75 16.40 4.87 6.08
C GLU A 75 16.50 5.11 4.56
N THR A 76 16.06 4.13 3.76
CA THR A 76 16.01 4.25 2.30
C THR A 76 15.10 5.38 1.87
N LEU A 77 13.91 5.48 2.48
CA LEU A 77 12.94 6.51 2.15
C LEU A 77 13.42 7.90 2.58
N LEU A 78 14.05 8.05 3.75
CA LEU A 78 14.61 9.33 4.19
C LEU A 78 15.73 9.82 3.26
N ALA A 79 16.62 8.92 2.84
CA ALA A 79 17.69 9.25 1.91
C ALA A 79 17.14 9.66 0.53
N GLU A 80 16.08 9.00 0.08
CA GLU A 80 15.41 9.38 -1.17
C GLU A 80 14.74 10.76 -1.08
N ILE A 81 14.01 11.03 0.02
CA ILE A 81 13.37 12.33 0.25
C ILE A 81 14.42 13.48 0.22
N ASP A 82 15.62 13.24 0.73
CA ASP A 82 16.72 14.22 0.67
C ASP A 82 17.18 14.52 -0.75
N ALA A 83 17.20 13.50 -1.62
CA ALA A 83 17.59 13.63 -3.01
C ALA A 83 16.56 14.33 -3.89
N LEU A 84 15.30 14.48 -3.43
CA LEU A 84 14.26 15.12 -4.20
C LEU A 84 14.54 16.63 -4.42
N PRO A 85 14.27 17.18 -5.62
CA PRO A 85 14.37 18.61 -5.90
C PRO A 85 13.14 19.37 -5.35
N LEU A 86 12.91 19.24 -4.04
CA LEU A 86 11.83 19.91 -3.30
C LEU A 86 12.41 20.94 -2.32
N THR A 87 11.54 21.78 -1.75
CA THR A 87 11.91 22.72 -0.70
C THR A 87 12.28 21.98 0.59
N ASP A 88 13.20 22.55 1.36
CA ASP A 88 13.66 21.94 2.62
C ASP A 88 12.54 21.77 3.65
N ASP A 89 11.57 22.70 3.66
CA ASP A 89 10.38 22.62 4.53
C ASP A 89 9.52 21.39 4.22
N LEU A 90 9.25 21.11 2.93
CA LEU A 90 8.50 19.93 2.52
C LEU A 90 9.23 18.64 2.89
N LYS A 91 10.54 18.60 2.64
CA LYS A 91 11.37 17.45 3.03
C LYS A 91 11.27 17.20 4.52
N LEU A 92 11.47 18.23 5.33
CA LEU A 92 11.42 18.14 6.79
C LEU A 92 10.06 17.63 7.28
N LYS A 93 8.96 18.19 6.75
CA LYS A 93 7.60 17.79 7.11
C LYS A 93 7.31 16.33 6.74
N THR A 94 7.70 15.89 5.55
CA THR A 94 7.47 14.51 5.11
C THR A 94 8.32 13.51 5.89
N LYS A 95 9.58 13.83 6.18
CA LYS A 95 10.42 12.98 7.03
C LYS A 95 9.84 12.83 8.43
N LYS A 96 9.42 13.95 9.04
CA LYS A 96 8.79 13.94 10.35
C LYS A 96 7.54 13.05 10.35
N HIS A 97 6.65 13.25 9.38
CA HIS A 97 5.45 12.44 9.23
C HIS A 97 5.77 10.94 9.12
N LEU A 98 6.79 10.59 8.35
CA LEU A 98 7.19 9.19 8.13
C LEU A 98 7.71 8.53 9.42
N THR A 99 8.56 9.24 10.17
CA THR A 99 9.07 8.77 11.46
C THR A 99 7.94 8.60 12.47
N ASP A 100 7.08 9.62 12.63
CA ASP A 100 5.93 9.58 13.54
C ASP A 100 4.99 8.40 13.21
N HIS A 101 4.76 8.15 11.92
CA HIS A 101 3.89 7.06 11.46
C HIS A 101 4.50 5.68 11.74
N GLN A 102 5.82 5.50 11.57
CA GLN A 102 6.47 4.24 11.90
C GLN A 102 6.44 3.94 13.40
N GLU A 103 6.66 4.93 14.25
CA GLU A 103 6.54 4.77 15.71
C GLU A 103 5.13 4.32 16.12
N GLN A 104 4.09 4.77 15.42
CA GLN A 104 2.70 4.33 15.65
C GLN A 104 2.46 2.89 15.19
N THR A 105 3.03 2.48 14.04
CA THR A 105 2.90 1.08 13.56
C THR A 105 3.62 0.07 14.46
N VAL A 106 4.78 0.44 15.03
CA VAL A 106 5.54 -0.42 15.95
C VAL A 106 4.80 -0.60 17.27
N LYS A 107 4.17 0.46 17.80
CA LYS A 107 3.37 0.39 19.04
C LYS A 107 2.11 -0.46 18.92
N GLN A 108 1.55 -0.61 17.72
CA GLN A 108 0.34 -1.42 17.51
C GLN A 108 0.65 -2.91 17.30
N GLN A 109 1.89 -3.28 16.97
CA GLN A 109 2.29 -4.67 16.75
C GLN A 109 2.75 -5.40 18.03
N GLU A 110 3.02 -4.69 19.13
CA GLU A 110 3.27 -5.29 20.46
C GLU A 110 1.99 -5.66 21.23
N THR A 111 0.79 -5.40 20.71
CA THR A 111 -0.49 -5.72 21.38
C THR A 111 -1.29 -6.82 20.67
N VAL A 112 -0.68 -7.75 19.94
CA VAL A 112 -1.34 -9.03 19.57
C VAL A 112 -0.30 -10.15 19.43
N THR A 113 0.35 -10.53 20.53
CA THR A 113 0.79 -11.93 20.70
C THR A 113 0.74 -12.28 22.19
N GLU A 114 -0.32 -13.03 22.55
CA GLU A 114 -0.51 -13.83 23.76
C GLU A 114 -0.77 -13.12 25.11
N PRO A 115 -1.94 -13.41 25.72
CA PRO A 115 -1.89 -14.21 26.95
C PRO A 115 -2.77 -15.46 26.84
N THR A 116 -2.13 -16.63 26.84
CA THR A 116 -2.72 -17.86 27.37
C THR A 116 -3.04 -17.58 28.85
N PRO A 117 -4.30 -17.71 29.30
CA PRO A 117 -4.61 -17.45 30.70
C PRO A 117 -4.22 -18.67 31.54
N GLU A 118 -2.96 -18.71 31.98
CA GLU A 118 -2.66 -19.25 33.30
C GLU A 118 -3.07 -18.18 34.32
N ASN A 119 -4.11 -18.44 35.10
CA ASN A 119 -4.45 -17.64 36.28
C ASN A 119 -4.31 -18.50 37.55
N PRO A 120 -3.66 -18.00 38.63
CA PRO A 120 -3.05 -18.82 39.67
C PRO A 120 -3.62 -18.54 41.08
N GLN A 121 -4.20 -19.53 41.78
CA GLN A 121 -4.45 -19.51 43.24
C GLN A 121 -4.54 -20.99 43.69
N THR A 122 -3.87 -21.54 44.71
CA THR A 122 -3.87 -21.13 46.12
C THR A 122 -2.83 -21.96 46.92
N VAL A 123 -2.11 -21.25 47.79
CA VAL A 123 -1.43 -21.60 49.05
C VAL A 123 -1.79 -22.95 49.73
N VAL A 124 -0.73 -23.72 50.05
CA VAL A 124 -0.45 -24.60 51.22
C VAL A 124 -1.59 -25.45 51.81
N ILE A 125 -1.47 -26.79 51.72
CA ILE A 125 -1.73 -27.72 52.83
C ILE A 125 -0.71 -28.87 52.77
N GLU A 126 0.19 -28.90 53.75
CA GLU A 126 1.01 -30.04 54.15
C GLU A 126 0.08 -31.14 54.73
N ASN A 127 0.21 -32.38 54.24
CA ASN A 127 -0.15 -33.63 54.92
C ASN A 127 0.32 -34.83 54.07
N GLU A 128 1.43 -35.45 54.47
CA GLU A 128 1.71 -36.89 54.30
C GLU A 128 0.66 -37.73 55.12
N PRO A 129 0.53 -39.08 55.03
CA PRO A 129 1.25 -40.10 54.21
C PRO A 129 0.39 -41.31 53.70
N VAL A 130 1.06 -42.32 53.09
CA VAL A 130 0.67 -43.76 52.90
C VAL A 130 -0.48 -44.03 51.91
N ILE A 131 -0.38 -44.89 50.88
CA ILE A 131 -0.34 -46.38 50.87
C ILE A 131 0.33 -46.83 49.54
N GLU A 132 1.52 -47.44 49.59
CA GLU A 132 1.76 -48.88 49.42
C GLU A 132 1.26 -49.46 48.08
N ASN A 133 2.21 -49.83 47.21
CA ASN A 133 2.28 -51.12 46.52
C ASN A 133 3.57 -51.16 45.67
N GLU A 134 4.68 -51.55 46.31
CA GLU A 134 5.65 -52.43 45.66
C GLU A 134 5.03 -53.86 45.61
N PRO A 135 5.49 -54.83 44.78
CA PRO A 135 6.91 -55.05 44.45
C PRO A 135 7.24 -55.60 43.03
N VAL A 136 8.51 -55.42 42.62
CA VAL A 136 9.44 -56.47 42.08
C VAL A 136 9.06 -57.13 40.72
N VAL A 137 9.89 -57.33 39.68
CA VAL A 137 11.31 -57.63 39.38
C VAL A 137 11.48 -57.13 37.90
N VAL A 138 12.62 -56.77 37.29
CA VAL A 138 13.81 -57.60 37.01
C VAL A 138 15.00 -56.68 36.72
N GLU A 139 16.03 -56.85 37.55
CA GLU A 139 17.43 -56.51 37.34
C GLU A 139 18.09 -57.51 36.39
N VAL A 140 18.85 -57.04 35.39
CA VAL A 140 20.13 -57.57 34.87
C VAL A 140 20.47 -56.78 33.60
N GLU A 141 21.69 -56.39 33.24
CA GLU A 141 23.03 -56.32 33.82
C GLU A 141 23.88 -55.65 32.71
N ASN A 142 24.94 -54.95 33.12
CA ASN A 142 25.95 -54.30 32.28
C ASN A 142 26.46 -55.16 31.11
N VAL A 143 26.83 -54.49 30.00
CA VAL A 143 28.23 -54.48 29.47
C VAL A 143 28.54 -53.10 28.90
#